data_AF-A0A946J4X7-F1
#
_entry.id   AF-A0A946J4X7-F1
#
_cell.length_a   1.000
_cell.length_b   1.000
_cell.length_c   1.000
_cell.angle_alpha   90.00
_cell.angle_beta   90.00
_cell.angle_gamma   90.00
#
_symmetry.space_group_name_H-M   'P 1'
#
loop_
_entity.id
_entity.type
_entity.pdbx_description
1 polymer ?
#
loop_
_entity_poly.entity_id
_entity_poly.type
_entity_poly.pdbx_seq_one_letter_code
_entity_poly.pdbx_strand_id
1 'polypeptide(L)' 'MISTTIHTINGNKIWIIVKKGSVNIISTLARETFADIFQAYLEYFFSLS' A
#
# COMPACT_ATOMS: atom_id res chain seq x y z
N MET A 1 -6.31 13.61 10.81
CA MET A 1 -5.17 13.41 9.89
C MET A 1 -4.95 11.91 9.72
N ILE A 2 -4.86 11.42 8.47
CA ILE A 2 -4.47 10.04 8.15
C ILE A 2 -3.06 10.10 7.57
N SER A 3 -2.16 9.25 8.05
CA SER A 3 -0.85 9.08 7.43
C SER A 3 -0.58 7.61 7.14
N THR A 4 0.07 7.34 6.01
CA THR A 4 0.40 5.99 5.55
C THR A 4 1.90 5.91 5.31
N THR A 5 2.53 4.86 5.82
CA THR A 5 3.96 4.57 5.59
C THR A 5 4.08 3.18 5.00
N ILE A 6 4.87 3.05 3.94
CA ILE A 6 5.07 1.78 3.23
C ILE A 6 6.54 1.39 3.34
N HIS A 7 6.81 0.16 3.80
CA HIS A 7 8.14 -0.40 3.92
C HIS A 7 8.25 -1.69 3.08
N THR A 8 9.38 -1.90 2.40
CA THR A 8 9.70 -3.18 1.76
C THR A 8 10.55 -4.03 2.70
N ILE A 9 10.25 -5.32 2.80
CA ILE A 9 10.94 -6.28 3.67
C ILE A 9 11.51 -7.41 2.84
N ASN A 10 12.82 -7.60 2.95
CA ASN A 10 13.58 -8.65 2.26
C ASN A 10 13.29 -8.72 0.76
N GLY A 11 12.96 -7.58 0.13
CA GLY A 11 12.64 -7.47 -1.30
C GLY A 11 11.32 -8.10 -1.76
N ASN A 12 10.64 -8.89 -0.92
CA ASN A 12 9.49 -9.71 -1.35
C ASN A 12 8.19 -9.44 -0.59
N LYS A 13 8.23 -8.65 0.49
CA LYS A 13 7.05 -8.30 1.28
C LYS A 13 6.93 -6.79 1.42
N ILE A 14 5.71 -6.31 1.54
CA ILE A 14 5.37 -4.90 1.77
C ILE A 14 4.62 -4.81 3.10
N TRP A 15 5.07 -3.92 3.98
CA TRP A 15 4.32 -3.50 5.16
C TRP A 15 3.70 -2.14 4.91
N ILE A 16 2.40 -2.05 5.16
CA ILE A 16 1.64 -0.81 5.07
C ILE A 16 1.17 -0.48 6.47
N ILE A 17 1.63 0.65 7.00
CA ILE A 17 1.24 1.17 8.31
C ILE A 17 0.35 2.38 8.08
N VAL A 18 -0.91 2.28 8.51
CA VAL A 18 -1.87 3.39 8.46
C VAL A 18 -2.11 3.89 9.86
N LYS A 19 -1.81 5.17 10.09
CA LYS A 19 -2.11 5.90 11.33
C LYS A 19 -3.38 6.71 11.16
N LYS A 20 -4.38 6.45 12.01
CA LYS A 20 -5.61 7.24 12.11
C LYS A 20 -5.83 7.63 13.57
N GLY A 21 -5.45 8.87 13.92
CA GLY A 21 -5.45 9.32 15.31
C GLY A 21 -4.47 8.49 16.14
N SER A 22 -4.95 7.85 17.21
CA SER A 22 -4.14 6.99 18.09
C SER A 22 -4.08 5.52 17.64
N VAL A 23 -4.75 5.17 16.54
CA VAL A 23 -4.81 3.78 16.04
C VAL A 23 -3.76 3.57 14.96
N ASN A 24 -2.96 2.51 15.10
CA ASN A 24 -2.04 2.00 14.08
C ASN A 24 -2.63 0.72 13.47
N ILE A 25 -2.83 0.69 12.16
CA ILE A 25 -3.22 -0.51 11.41
C ILE A 25 -2.00 -0.94 10.60
N ILE A 26 -1.56 -2.19 10.78
CA ILE A 26 -0.40 -2.74 10.07
C ILE A 26 -0.89 -3.89 9.19
N SER A 27 -0.66 -3.78 7.89
CA SER A 27 -0.95 -4.84 6.92
C SER A 27 0.33 -5.32 6.26
N THR A 28 0.42 -6.63 5.98
CA THR A 28 1.54 -7.25 5.28
C THR A 28 1.02 -7.88 3.99
N LEU A 29 1.64 -7.56 2.86
CA LEU A 29 1.31 -8.12 1.55
C LEU A 29 2.59 -8.67 0.89
N ALA A 30 2.44 -9.65 0.00
CA ALA A 30 3.51 -10.00 -0.93
C ALA A 30 3.75 -8.82 -1.89
N ARG A 31 5.01 -8.59 -2.29
CA ARG A 31 5.37 -7.47 -3.16
C ARG A 31 4.65 -7.55 -4.50
N GLU A 32 4.55 -8.75 -5.07
CA GLU A 32 3.87 -9.00 -6.35
C GLU A 32 2.39 -8.62 -6.25
N THR A 33 1.67 -9.11 -5.24
CA THR A 33 0.27 -8.76 -4.99
C THR A 33 0.07 -7.25 -4.81
N PHE A 34 0.96 -6.58 -4.07
CA PHE A 34 0.89 -5.12 -3.92
C PHE A 34 1.13 -4.40 -5.25
N ALA A 35 2.10 -4.85 -6.06
CA ALA A 35 2.41 -4.28 -7.36
C ALA A 35 1.22 -4.41 -8.33
N ASP A 36 0.58 -5.58 -8.37
CA ASP A 36 -0.60 -5.83 -9.22
C ASP A 36 -1.76 -4.91 -8.85
N ILE A 37 -2.09 -4.80 -7.55
CA ILE A 37 -3.17 -3.93 -7.07
C ILE A 37 -2.84 -2.46 -7.35
N PHE A 38 -1.60 -2.05 -7.10
CA PHE A 38 -1.16 -0.68 -7.33
C PHE A 38 -1.19 -0.30 -8.81
N GLN A 39 -0.77 -1.22 -9.69
CA GLN A 39 -0.83 -1.03 -11.13
C GLN A 39 -2.28 -0.89 -11.62
N ALA A 40 -3.18 -1.77 -11.19
CA ALA A 40 -4.60 -1.67 -11.53
C ALA A 40 -5.23 -0.35 -11.06
N TYR A 41 -4.84 0.13 -9.86
CA TYR A 41 -5.27 1.44 -9.37
C TYR A 41 -4.78 2.58 -10.25
N LEU A 42 -3.51 2.55 -10.68
CA LEU A 42 -2.96 3.56 -11.58
C LEU A 42 -3.64 3.54 -12.95
N GLU A 43 -3.83 2.36 -13.55
CA GLU A 43 -4.52 2.21 -14.84
C GLU A 43 -5.95 2.75 -14.78
N TYR A 44 -6.68 2.43 -13.72
CA TYR A 44 -8.02 2.98 -13.49
C TYR A 44 -7.98 4.51 -13.35
N PHE A 45 -7.07 5.05 -12.54
CA PHE A 45 -6.93 6.51 -12.35
C PHE A 45 -6.66 7.25 -13.67
N PHE A 46 -5.77 6.73 -14.51
CA PHE A 46 -5.47 7.32 -15.82
C PHE A 46 -6.57 7.10 -16.87
N SER A 47 -7.42 6.08 -16.73
CA SER A 47 -8.55 5.86 -17.65
C SER A 47 -9.71 6.84 -17.45
N LEU A 48 -9.78 7.46 -16.27
CA LEU A 48 -10.83 8.42 -15.90
C LEU A 48 -10.48 9.88 -16.24
N SER A 49 -9.23 10.15 -16.63
CA SER A 49 -8.71 11.46 -17.04
C SER A 49 -8.69 11.60 -18.56
#